data_AF-A0A935GXJ9-F1
#
_entry.id   AF-A0A935GXJ9-F1
#
_cell.length_a   1.000
_cell.length_b   1.000
_cell.length_c   1.000
_cell.angle_alpha   90.00
_cell.angle_beta   90.00
_cell.angle_gamma   90.00
#
_symmetry.space_group_name_H-M   'P 1'
#
loop_
_entity.id
_entity.type
_entity.pdbx_description
1 polymer ?
#
loop_
_entity_poly.entity_id
_entity_poly.type
_entity_poly.pdbx_seq_one_letter_code
_entity_poly.pdbx_strand_id
1 'polypeptide(L)'
;MTNDIQPGDRVKLLGLPDWLTHDLPENEQIEMRAFVGQCAVVDEIDAYGYFWLGFGSTTEVGDAAHYSGHSFGVPREFIERDV
;
A
#
# COMPACT_ATOMS: atom_id res chain seq x y z
N MET A 1 -25.14 6.83 3.90
CA MET A 1 -24.60 5.58 3.33
C MET A 1 -23.18 5.47 3.83
N THR A 2 -22.90 4.55 4.73
CA THR A 2 -21.57 4.37 5.30
C THR A 2 -20.72 3.69 4.23
N ASN A 3 -20.02 4.50 3.42
CA ASN A 3 -19.14 4.06 2.35
C ASN A 3 -17.81 3.59 2.96
N ASP A 4 -17.91 2.71 3.97
CA ASP A 4 -16.76 2.24 4.72
C ASP A 4 -15.94 1.29 3.86
N ILE A 5 -14.64 1.49 3.91
CA ILE A 5 -13.67 0.59 3.27
C ILE A 5 -13.50 -0.61 4.18
N GLN A 6 -13.52 -1.82 3.62
CA GLN A 6 -13.38 -3.08 4.35
C GLN A 6 -12.27 -3.95 3.76
N PRO A 7 -11.76 -4.95 4.50
CA PRO A 7 -10.89 -5.97 3.92
C PRO A 7 -11.52 -6.60 2.68
N GLY A 8 -10.73 -6.77 1.63
CA GLY A 8 -11.16 -7.21 0.30
C GLY A 8 -11.59 -6.09 -0.64
N ASP A 9 -11.80 -4.86 -0.16
CA ASP A 9 -12.08 -3.72 -1.03
C ASP A 9 -10.81 -3.30 -1.77
N ARG A 10 -10.99 -2.89 -3.03
CA ARG A 10 -9.94 -2.26 -3.82
C ARG A 10 -9.89 -0.77 -3.52
N VAL A 11 -8.70 -0.27 -3.22
CA VAL A 11 -8.48 1.14 -2.88
C VAL A 11 -7.29 1.70 -3.65
N LYS A 12 -7.35 2.98 -3.97
CA LYS A 12 -6.25 3.76 -4.53
C LYS A 12 -5.47 4.43 -3.40
N LEU A 13 -4.14 4.30 -3.43
CA LEU A 13 -3.26 5.01 -2.51
C LEU A 13 -3.11 6.47 -2.96
N LEU A 14 -3.46 7.42 -2.09
CA LEU A 14 -3.42 8.85 -2.38
C LEU A 14 -2.09 9.50 -1.98
N GLY A 15 -1.38 8.89 -1.03
CA GLY A 15 -0.09 9.38 -0.52
C GLY A 15 0.43 8.45 0.56
N LEU A 16 1.50 8.87 1.24
CA LEU A 16 2.05 8.17 2.40
C LEU A 16 2.19 9.16 3.55
N PRO A 17 1.93 8.73 4.80
CA PRO A 17 2.28 9.54 5.95
C PRO A 17 3.80 9.67 6.09
N ASP A 18 4.29 10.86 6.46
CA ASP A 18 5.72 11.15 6.57
C ASP A 18 6.45 10.15 7.50
N TRP A 19 5.82 9.84 8.65
CA TRP A 19 6.37 8.91 9.64
C TRP A 19 6.57 7.48 9.10
N LEU A 20 5.83 7.07 8.07
CA LEU A 20 5.92 5.70 7.54
C LEU A 20 7.22 5.48 6.76
N THR A 21 7.77 6.54 6.16
CA THR A 21 8.97 6.43 5.31
C THR A 21 10.21 7.09 5.91
N HIS A 22 10.07 7.88 6.97
CA HIS A 22 11.16 8.74 7.46
C HIS A 22 12.43 7.98 7.90
N ASP A 23 12.26 6.79 8.47
CA ASP A 23 13.35 5.95 8.99
C ASP A 23 13.84 4.89 7.98
N LEU A 24 13.23 4.83 6.79
CA LEU A 24 13.59 3.84 5.78
C LEU A 24 14.77 4.29 4.92
N PRO A 25 15.59 3.35 4.41
CA PRO A 25 16.58 3.64 3.38
C PRO A 25 16.00 4.37 2.16
N GLU A 26 16.78 5.24 1.53
CA GLU A 26 16.31 6.08 0.41
C GLU A 26 15.66 5.28 -0.73
N ASN A 27 16.23 4.10 -1.07
CA ASN A 27 15.68 3.21 -2.08
C ASN A 27 14.27 2.70 -1.70
N GLU A 28 14.07 2.31 -0.44
CA GLU A 28 12.75 1.88 0.04
C GLU A 28 11.74 3.03 0.05
N GLN A 29 12.17 4.24 0.44
CA GLN A 29 11.29 5.40 0.37
C GLN A 29 10.87 5.71 -1.07
N ILE A 30 11.78 5.58 -2.04
CA ILE A 30 11.49 5.76 -3.47
C ILE A 30 10.50 4.70 -3.96
N GLU A 31 10.74 3.43 -3.62
CA GLU A 31 9.85 2.31 -4.00
C GLU A 31 8.45 2.49 -3.42
N MET A 32 8.33 2.81 -2.13
CA MET A 32 7.03 3.03 -1.50
C MET A 32 6.30 4.22 -2.13
N ARG A 33 7.00 5.33 -2.39
CA ARG A 33 6.42 6.49 -3.07
C ARG A 33 5.95 6.18 -4.49
N ALA A 34 6.54 5.21 -5.17
CA ALA A 34 6.11 4.78 -6.51
C ALA A 34 4.72 4.12 -6.50
N PHE A 35 4.22 3.63 -5.36
CA PHE A 35 2.86 3.09 -5.23
C PHE A 35 1.78 4.18 -5.13
N VAL A 36 2.15 5.42 -4.87
CA VAL A 36 1.17 6.52 -4.79
C VAL A 36 0.48 6.69 -6.15
N GLY A 37 -0.85 6.65 -6.13
CA GLY A 37 -1.71 6.65 -7.31
C GLY A 37 -2.06 5.27 -7.85
N GLN A 38 -1.45 4.19 -7.35
CA GLN A 38 -1.78 2.81 -7.71
C GLN A 38 -2.90 2.26 -6.82
N CYS A 39 -3.54 1.17 -7.27
CA CYS A 39 -4.58 0.48 -6.51
C CYS A 39 -4.05 -0.81 -5.88
N ALA A 40 -4.46 -1.09 -4.65
CA ALA A 40 -4.23 -2.33 -3.92
C ALA A 40 -5.54 -2.84 -3.30
N VAL A 41 -5.53 -4.09 -2.85
CA VAL A 41 -6.61 -4.65 -2.04
C VAL A 41 -6.28 -4.41 -0.58
N VAL A 42 -7.29 -4.06 0.22
CA VAL A 42 -7.15 -4.00 1.68
C VAL A 42 -7.07 -5.42 2.23
N ASP A 43 -5.94 -5.77 2.82
CA ASP A 43 -5.73 -7.10 3.40
C ASP A 43 -6.39 -7.21 4.78
N GLU A 44 -6.17 -6.20 5.62
CA GLU A 44 -6.74 -6.11 6.96
C GLU A 44 -6.91 -4.65 7.41
N ILE A 45 -7.74 -4.47 8.44
CA ILE A 45 -7.83 -3.22 9.21
C ILE A 45 -7.46 -3.59 10.63
N ASP A 46 -6.39 -3.00 11.15
CA ASP A 46 -5.89 -3.35 12.47
C ASP A 46 -6.70 -2.70 13.61
N ALA A 47 -6.37 -3.06 14.85
CA ALA A 47 -7.06 -2.56 16.04
C ALA A 47 -6.91 -1.03 16.26
N TYR A 48 -5.99 -0.38 15.56
CA TYR A 48 -5.76 1.06 15.62
C TYR A 48 -6.40 1.81 14.44
N GLY A 49 -7.00 1.09 13.49
CA GLY A 49 -7.69 1.65 12.33
C GLY A 49 -6.79 1.90 11.13
N TYR A 50 -5.59 1.33 11.08
CA TYR A 50 -4.76 1.37 9.87
C TYR A 50 -5.21 0.32 8.85
N PHE A 51 -5.20 0.71 7.58
CA PHE A 51 -5.54 -0.13 6.45
C PHE A 51 -4.26 -0.72 5.88
N TRP A 52 -4.11 -2.03 5.99
CA TRP A 52 -2.94 -2.76 5.49
C TRP A 52 -3.13 -3.08 4.01
N LEU A 53 -2.13 -2.68 3.21
CA LEU A 53 -2.14 -2.83 1.76
C LEU A 53 -0.91 -3.63 1.32
N GLY A 54 -1.11 -4.68 0.51
CA GLY A 54 -0.05 -5.38 -0.18
C GLY A 54 0.18 -4.85 -1.60
N PHE A 55 1.36 -4.30 -1.86
CA PHE A 55 1.84 -3.97 -3.20
C PHE A 55 2.94 -4.95 -3.61
N GLY A 56 2.61 -5.89 -4.50
CA GLY A 56 3.58 -6.81 -5.09
C GLY A 56 3.91 -6.42 -6.52
N SER A 57 5.20 -6.40 -6.87
CA SER A 57 5.63 -6.39 -8.27
C SER A 57 6.43 -7.66 -8.52
N THR A 58 5.93 -8.52 -9.41
CA THR A 58 6.73 -9.62 -9.95
C THR A 58 7.57 -9.05 -11.07
N THR A 59 8.88 -8.88 -10.84
CA THR A 59 9.80 -8.54 -11.92
C THR A 59 10.47 -9.82 -12.40
N GLU A 60 10.17 -10.25 -13.62
CA GLU A 60 10.89 -11.35 -14.26
C GLU A 60 12.28 -10.86 -14.70
N VAL A 61 13.33 -11.33 -14.02
CA VAL A 61 14.72 -11.04 -14.42
C VAL A 61 15.39 -12.37 -14.75
N GLY A 62 15.27 -12.81 -16.01
CA GLY A 62 15.82 -14.09 -16.49
C GLY A 62 15.07 -15.31 -15.95
N ASP A 63 15.80 -16.38 -15.59
CA ASP A 63 15.24 -17.63 -15.03
C ASP A 63 14.85 -17.52 -13.53
N ALA A 64 14.93 -16.33 -12.93
CA ALA A 64 14.56 -16.09 -11.54
C ALA A 64 13.45 -15.03 -11.45
N ALA A 65 12.32 -15.40 -10.84
CA ALA A 65 11.29 -14.46 -10.45
C ALA A 65 11.76 -13.74 -9.17
N HIS A 66 12.01 -12.43 -9.24
CA HIS A 66 12.20 -11.62 -8.05
C HIS A 66 10.85 -11.05 -7.63
N TYR A 67 10.36 -11.51 -6.48
CA TYR A 67 9.19 -10.92 -5.84
C TYR A 67 9.67 -9.87 -4.85
N SER A 68 9.48 -8.59 -5.19
CA SER A 68 9.50 -7.52 -4.22
C SER A 68 8.06 -7.14 -3.89
N GLY A 69 7.70 -7.34 -2.63
CA GLY A 69 6.38 -7.02 -2.10
C GLY A 69 6.54 -6.09 -0.91
N HIS A 70 5.88 -4.94 -0.95
CA HIS A 70 5.76 -4.03 0.18
C HIS A 70 4.38 -4.20 0.79
N SER A 71 4.31 -4.44 2.10
CA SER A 71 3.07 -4.41 2.84
C SER A 71 3.20 -3.43 3.99
N PHE A 72 2.28 -2.48 4.06
CA PHE A 72 2.31 -1.43 5.07
C PHE A 72 0.90 -0.91 5.37
N GLY A 73 0.71 -0.43 6.61
CA GLY A 73 -0.52 0.18 7.08
C GLY A 73 -0.57 1.69 6.83
N VAL A 74 -1.69 2.19 6.31
CA VAL A 74 -1.93 3.63 6.13
C VAL A 74 -3.25 4.08 6.79
N PRO A 75 -3.32 5.33 7.29
CA PRO A 75 -4.58 5.92 7.74
C PRO A 75 -5.60 6.07 6.61
N ARG A 76 -6.89 6.15 6.97
CA ARG A 76 -8.02 6.28 6.05
C ARG A 76 -7.89 7.47 5.08
N GLU A 77 -7.31 8.59 5.50
CA GLU A 77 -7.15 9.78 4.68
C GLU A 77 -6.16 9.60 3.51
N PHE A 78 -5.32 8.57 3.55
CA PHE A 78 -4.36 8.26 2.48
C PHE A 78 -4.90 7.27 1.45
N ILE A 79 -6.18 6.88 1.53
CA ILE A 79 -6.81 5.94 0.59
C ILE A 79 -8.18 6.40 0.12
N GLU A 80 -8.52 6.00 -1.11
CA GLU A 80 -9.83 6.19 -1.72
C GLU A 80 -10.36 4.86 -2.26
N ARG A 81 -11.66 4.60 -2.14
CA ARG A 81 -12.29 3.39 -2.70
C ARG A 81 -12.29 3.48 -4.24
N ASP A 82 -11.74 2.47 -4.90
CA ASP A 82 -11.77 2.33 -6.37
C ASP A 82 -13.12 1.72 -6.76
N VAL A 83 -13.94 2.45 -7.54
CA VAL A 83 -15.33 2.09 -7.91
C VAL A 83 -15.44 1.37 -9.24
#